data_AF-A0A7S2JSP9-F1
#
_entry.id   AF-A0A7S2JSP9-F1
#
_cell.length_a   1.000
_cell.length_b   1.000
_cell.length_c   1.000
_cell.angle_alpha   90.00
_cell.angle_beta   90.00
_cell.angle_gamma   90.00
#
_symmetry.space_group_name_H-M   'P 1'
#
loop_
_entity.id
_entity.type
_entity.pdbx_description
1 polymer ?
#
loop_
_entity_poly.entity_id
_entity_poly.type
_entity_poly.pdbx_seq_one_letter_code
_entity_poly.pdbx_strand_id
1 'polypeptide(L)'
;QKVGAFKIRGAVNAVSLSSAECVVTQSSGNHAQAIALACKQLGKQAIIVMPEDSPLVKVNAVRETYGAEVRLCKPTQEAREAMSADIVAAAKRDRGEGSA
;
A
#
# COMPACT_ATOMS: atom_id res chain seq x y z
N GLN A 1 0.05 3.26 -20.37
CA GLN A 1 -0.69 2.06 -19.93
C GLN A 1 -1.00 2.19 -18.44
N LYS A 2 -2.29 2.31 -18.07
CA LYS A 2 -2.74 2.37 -16.67
C LYS A 2 -2.54 0.96 -16.07
N VAL A 3 -1.71 0.84 -15.02
CA VAL A 3 -1.37 -0.42 -14.31
C VAL A 3 -1.17 -1.62 -15.24
N GLY A 4 0.05 -1.85 -15.71
CA GLY A 4 0.35 -2.97 -16.62
C GLY A 4 -0.29 -4.29 -16.19
N ALA A 5 -1.00 -4.96 -17.12
CA ALA A 5 -1.92 -6.08 -16.86
C ALA A 5 -1.32 -7.27 -16.07
N PHE A 6 0.01 -7.40 -16.04
CA PHE A 6 0.69 -8.39 -15.20
C PHE A 6 0.64 -8.04 -13.71
N LYS A 7 0.85 -6.76 -13.36
CA LYS A 7 0.95 -6.33 -11.96
C LYS A 7 -0.40 -6.37 -11.25
N ILE A 8 -1.49 -6.09 -11.95
CA ILE A 8 -2.83 -6.17 -11.35
C ILE A 8 -3.25 -7.61 -11.05
N ARG A 9 -3.00 -8.57 -11.96
CA ARG A 9 -3.33 -9.98 -11.72
C ARG A 9 -2.57 -10.55 -10.51
N GLY A 10 -1.27 -10.27 -10.42
CA GLY A 10 -0.46 -10.67 -9.28
C GLY A 10 -0.92 -10.01 -7.97
N ALA A 11 -1.24 -8.71 -8.02
CA ALA A 11 -1.74 -7.98 -6.85
C ALA A 11 -3.08 -8.52 -6.34
N VAL A 12 -4.06 -8.72 -7.23
CA VAL A 12 -5.38 -9.27 -6.85
C VAL A 12 -5.22 -10.65 -6.22
N ASN A 13 -4.42 -11.54 -6.83
CA ASN A 13 -4.18 -12.87 -6.27
C ASN A 13 -3.51 -12.83 -4.89
N ALA A 14 -2.47 -12.00 -4.72
CA ALA A 14 -1.79 -11.88 -3.44
C ALA A 14 -2.71 -11.31 -2.35
N VAL A 15 -3.51 -10.30 -2.68
CA VAL A 15 -4.44 -9.66 -1.74
C VAL A 15 -5.63 -10.57 -1.41
N SER A 16 -6.12 -11.37 -2.35
CA SER A 16 -7.23 -12.31 -2.11
C SER A 16 -6.82 -13.49 -1.23
N LEU A 17 -5.57 -13.96 -1.33
CA LEU A 17 -5.05 -15.05 -0.49
C LEU A 17 -4.66 -14.60 0.92
N SER A 18 -4.47 -13.30 1.12
CA SER A 18 -4.15 -12.75 2.43
C SER A 18 -5.39 -12.64 3.31
N SER A 19 -5.29 -13.01 4.59
CA SER A 19 -6.31 -12.70 5.62
C SER A 19 -6.15 -11.30 6.23
N ALA A 20 -5.21 -10.50 5.74
CA ALA A 20 -5.01 -9.15 6.22
C ALA A 20 -6.08 -8.19 5.65
N GLU A 21 -6.71 -7.43 6.54
CA GLU A 21 -7.65 -6.35 6.21
C GLU A 21 -6.96 -5.09 5.70
N CYS A 22 -5.66 -4.94 6.00
CA CYS A 22 -4.84 -3.84 5.55
C CYS A 22 -3.53 -4.36 4.93
N VAL A 23 -3.22 -3.89 3.72
CA VAL A 23 -2.02 -4.24 2.97
C VAL A 23 -1.07 -3.05 2.93
N VAL A 24 0.19 -3.28 3.26
CA VAL A 24 1.25 -2.27 3.20
C VAL A 24 2.22 -2.63 2.08
N THR A 25 2.59 -1.67 1.23
CA THR A 25 3.62 -1.87 0.20
C THR A 25 4.51 -0.64 0.08
N GLN A 26 5.80 -0.86 -0.17
CA GLN A 26 6.80 0.19 -0.36
C GLN A 26 7.17 0.35 -1.84
N SER A 27 6.24 0.87 -2.64
CA SER A 27 6.44 1.09 -4.08
C SER A 27 5.90 2.44 -4.52
N SER A 28 6.53 3.06 -5.51
CA SER A 28 6.08 4.35 -6.08
C SER A 28 5.57 4.24 -7.52
N GLY A 29 5.44 3.01 -8.06
CA GLY A 29 5.13 2.77 -9.48
C GLY A 29 3.88 1.94 -9.72
N ASN A 30 3.86 1.21 -10.84
CA ASN A 30 2.73 0.36 -11.24
C ASN A 30 2.32 -0.69 -10.20
N HIS A 31 3.26 -1.11 -9.34
CA HIS A 31 2.94 -2.06 -8.28
C HIS A 31 2.09 -1.43 -7.16
N ALA A 32 2.40 -0.18 -6.77
CA ALA A 32 1.57 0.56 -5.81
C ALA A 32 0.14 0.74 -6.32
N GLN A 33 -0.01 1.14 -7.59
CA GLN A 33 -1.33 1.29 -8.20
C GLN A 33 -2.07 -0.05 -8.31
N ALA A 34 -1.35 -1.14 -8.61
CA ALA A 34 -1.93 -2.48 -8.66
C ALA A 34 -2.45 -2.95 -7.29
N ILE A 35 -1.66 -2.77 -6.23
CA ILE A 35 -2.07 -3.11 -4.86
C ILE A 35 -3.24 -2.23 -4.41
N ALA A 36 -3.15 -0.92 -4.62
CA ALA A 36 -4.22 0.01 -4.28
C ALA A 36 -5.54 -0.37 -4.98
N LEU A 37 -5.49 -0.68 -6.28
CA LEU A 37 -6.67 -1.12 -7.03
C LEU A 37 -7.20 -2.48 -6.54
N ALA A 38 -6.32 -3.45 -6.28
CA ALA A 38 -6.71 -4.77 -5.78
C ALA A 38 -7.40 -4.67 -4.41
N CYS A 39 -6.84 -3.89 -3.48
CA CYS A 39 -7.43 -3.65 -2.17
C CYS A 39 -8.79 -2.95 -2.28
N LYS A 40 -8.90 -1.91 -3.12
CA LYS A 40 -10.19 -1.26 -3.41
C LYS A 40 -11.25 -2.24 -3.92
N GLN A 41 -10.87 -3.13 -4.84
CA GLN A 41 -11.79 -4.14 -5.41
C GLN A 41 -12.22 -5.19 -4.40
N LEU A 42 -11.33 -5.55 -3.47
CA LEU A 42 -11.56 -6.59 -2.46
C LEU A 42 -12.06 -6.05 -1.11
N GLY A 43 -12.35 -4.74 -1.03
CA GLY A 43 -12.86 -4.09 0.19
C GLY A 43 -11.82 -3.97 1.32
N LYS A 44 -10.53 -4.00 0.98
CA LYS A 44 -9.42 -3.94 1.94
C LYS A 44 -8.75 -2.57 1.94
N GLN A 45 -8.10 -2.23 3.05
CA GLN A 45 -7.28 -1.03 3.14
C GLN A 45 -5.92 -1.25 2.48
N ALA A 46 -5.39 -0.19 1.86
CA ALA A 46 -4.05 -0.16 1.30
C ALA A 46 -3.30 1.07 1.78
N ILE A 47 -2.10 0.86 2.31
CA ILE A 47 -1.16 1.93 2.68
C ILE A 47 0.10 1.77 1.83
N ILE A 48 0.40 2.79 1.04
CA ILE A 48 1.53 2.81 0.11
C ILE A 48 2.61 3.73 0.66
N VAL A 49 3.79 3.17 0.95
CA VAL A 49 4.97 3.95 1.34
C VAL A 49 5.71 4.38 0.07
N MET A 50 5.82 5.68 -0.13
CA MET A 50 6.46 6.29 -1.30
C MET A 50 7.57 7.26 -0.86
N PRO A 51 8.69 7.35 -1.60
CA PRO A 51 9.64 8.44 -1.42
C PRO A 51 9.01 9.82 -1.65
N GLU A 52 9.43 10.83 -0.90
CA GLU A 52 8.97 12.22 -1.02
C GLU A 52 9.30 12.87 -2.37
N ASP A 53 10.35 12.39 -3.05
CA ASP A 53 10.72 12.80 -4.41
C ASP A 53 9.93 12.06 -5.52
N SER A 54 8.95 11.23 -5.13
CA SER A 54 8.09 10.55 -6.10
C SER A 54 7.28 11.56 -6.91
N PRO A 55 7.15 11.36 -8.25
CA PRO A 55 6.33 12.25 -9.07
C PRO A 55 4.91 12.39 -8.53
N LEU A 56 4.45 13.63 -8.33
CA LEU A 56 3.15 13.94 -7.73
C LEU A 56 1.99 13.25 -8.47
N VAL A 57 2.09 13.14 -9.80
CA VAL A 57 1.10 12.40 -10.62
C VAL A 57 0.91 10.95 -10.16
N LYS A 58 1.96 10.29 -9.67
CA LYS A 58 1.89 8.90 -9.18
C LYS A 58 1.33 8.85 -7.76
N VAL A 59 1.68 9.82 -6.91
CA VAL A 59 1.14 9.96 -5.56
C VAL A 59 -0.37 10.20 -5.63
N ASN A 60 -0.80 11.16 -6.46
CA ASN A 60 -2.21 11.50 -6.65
C ASN A 60 -2.98 10.35 -7.29
N ALA A 61 -2.39 9.61 -8.23
CA ALA A 61 -3.04 8.40 -8.77
C ALA A 61 -3.39 7.40 -7.65
N VAL A 62 -2.48 7.17 -6.71
CA VAL A 62 -2.74 6.26 -5.56
C VAL A 62 -3.82 6.82 -4.64
N ARG A 63 -3.70 8.09 -4.24
CA ARG A 63 -4.65 8.73 -3.30
C ARG A 63 -6.03 8.91 -3.90
N GLU A 64 -6.11 9.58 -5.06
CA GLU A 64 -7.37 10.07 -5.62
C GLU A 64 -8.05 9.03 -6.52
N THR A 65 -7.29 8.27 -7.31
CA THR A 65 -7.90 7.30 -8.23
C THR A 65 -8.26 6.01 -7.50
N TYR A 66 -7.36 5.53 -6.65
CA TYR A 66 -7.49 4.23 -6.00
C TYR A 66 -7.90 4.32 -4.53
N GLY A 67 -7.95 5.50 -3.94
CA GLY A 67 -8.42 5.68 -2.55
C GLY A 67 -7.50 5.06 -1.51
N ALA A 68 -6.23 4.83 -1.86
CA ALA A 68 -5.26 4.26 -0.93
C ALA A 68 -4.50 5.36 -0.20
N GLU A 69 -4.13 5.09 1.05
CA GLU A 69 -3.33 6.00 1.86
C GLU A 69 -1.89 6.01 1.33
N VAL A 70 -1.26 7.19 1.29
CA VAL A 70 0.15 7.31 0.93
C VAL A 70 0.93 7.94 2.06
N ARG A 71 1.96 7.22 2.52
CA ARG A 71 2.93 7.66 3.52
C ARG A 71 4.24 8.02 2.83
N LEU A 72 4.65 9.28 2.99
CA LEU A 72 5.88 9.79 2.37
C LEU A 72 7.07 9.59 3.31
N CYS A 73 8.21 9.18 2.75
CA CYS A 73 9.45 8.98 3.47
C CYS A 73 10.65 9.53 2.68
N LYS A 74 11.82 9.59 3.31
CA LYS A 74 13.07 9.91 2.62
C LYS A 74 13.33 8.89 1.50
N PRO A 75 14.03 9.26 0.41
CA PRO A 75 14.33 8.38 -0.72
C PRO A 75 15.43 7.36 -0.42
N THR A 76 15.46 6.78 0.78
CA THR A 76 16.40 5.72 1.17
C THR A 76 15.67 4.42 1.43
N GLN A 77 16.39 3.31 1.30
CA GLN A 77 15.81 1.99 1.58
C GLN A 77 15.47 1.86 3.07
N GLU A 78 16.34 2.35 3.96
CA GLU A 78 16.07 2.26 5.41
C GLU A 78 14.81 3.03 5.79
N ALA A 79 14.58 4.22 5.21
CA ALA A 79 13.40 5.02 5.52
C ALA A 79 12.10 4.33 5.07
N ARG A 80 12.10 3.65 3.93
CA ARG A 80 10.94 2.88 3.45
C ARG A 80 10.64 1.68 4.33
N GLU A 81 11.68 0.96 4.74
CA GLU A 81 11.55 -0.20 5.62
C GLU A 81 11.09 0.18 7.02
N ALA A 82 11.71 1.21 7.61
CA ALA A 82 11.31 1.74 8.91
C ALA A 82 9.84 2.18 8.92
N MET A 83 9.44 3.00 7.94
CA MET A 83 8.05 3.46 7.85
C MET A 83 7.05 2.32 7.63
N SER A 84 7.39 1.32 6.80
CA SER A 84 6.54 0.15 6.59
C SER A 84 6.40 -0.68 7.87
N ALA A 85 7.50 -0.87 8.61
CA ALA A 85 7.50 -1.59 9.88
C ALA A 85 6.67 -0.86 10.95
N ASP A 86 6.80 0.47 11.04
CA ASP A 86 6.03 1.30 11.98
C ASP A 86 4.53 1.21 11.73
N ILE A 87 4.10 1.28 10.46
CA ILE A 87 2.70 1.14 10.07
C ILE A 87 2.16 -0.25 10.46
N VAL A 88 2.92 -1.31 10.16
CA VAL A 88 2.52 -2.67 10.51
C VAL A 88 2.46 -2.86 12.02
N ALA A 89 3.39 -2.28 12.77
CA ALA A 89 3.39 -2.33 14.22
C ALA A 89 2.21 -1.56 14.82
N ALA A 90 1.89 -0.37 14.31
CA ALA A 90 0.71 0.41 14.72
C ALA A 90 -0.59 -0.37 14.45
N ALA A 91 -0.76 -0.92 13.25
CA ALA A 91 -1.94 -1.71 12.88
C ALA A 91 -2.10 -3.02 13.68
N LYS A 92 -1.04 -3.51 14.33
CA LYS A 92 -1.11 -4.63 15.28
C LYS A 92 -1.54 -4.18 16.66
N ARG A 93 -1.14 -2.97 17.10
CA ARG A 93 -1.54 -2.39 18.39
C ARG A 93 -3.03 -2.04 18.39
N ASP A 94 -3.52 -1.46 17.30
CA ASP A 94 -4.94 -1.07 17.17
C ASP A 94 -5.89 -2.27 17.08
N ARG A 95 -5.37 -3.46 16.71
CA ARG A 95 -6.11 -4.74 16.76
C ARG A 95 -6.01 -5.45 18.11
N GLY A 96 -5.31 -4.85 19.07
CA GLY A 96 -5.11 -5.37 20.43
C GLY A 96 -6.18 -4.94 21.44
N GLU A 97 -7.38 -4.57 21.01
CA GLU A 97 -8.54 -4.45 21.90
C GLU A 97 -9.41 -5.71 21.78
N GLY A 98 -9.28 -6.59 22.77
CA GLY A 98 -10.19 -7.73 22.95
C GLY A 98 -9.54 -9.10 23.16
N SER A 99 -8.45 -9.22 23.94
CA SER A 99 -8.22 -10.47 24.67
C SER A 99 -8.31 -10.16 26.16
N ALA A 100 -9.32 -10.75 26.77
CA ALA A 100 -9.40 -11.03 28.20
C ALA A 100 -8.17 -11.80 28.70
#